data_AF-A0A6J7MMR3-F1
#
_entry.id   AF-A0A6J7MMR3-F1
#
_cell.length_a   1.000
_cell.length_b   1.000
_cell.length_c   1.000
_cell.angle_alpha   90.00
_cell.angle_beta   90.00
_cell.angle_gamma   90.00
#
_symmetry.space_group_name_H-M   'P 1'
#
loop_
_entity.id
_entity.type
_entity.pdbx_description
1 polymer ?
#
loop_
_entity_poly.entity_id
_entity_poly.type
_entity_poly.pdbx_seq_one_letter_code
_entity_poly.pdbx_strand_id
1 'polypeptide(L)'
;MVAPLDGLPFVCVGTGQVGRAAGQLLEALGAEVVHVATVHSTGHAAQIAALEPIGAIDGSAAPFGTSAPIGAPGVFHDPPFAVVRLAAVDAGAAWAASGALALTGPADGAPFGFGVGSSVAVQLLAAGAVAQLLAACREVQLEIDPLALLGERAASAGFGRQGATSVGGNCHLVRAADGWVALNLARADDVALLPALLDATVEPDAPWPNVLAAVAARTRAELDERAALLGFPLGVVPDHDDLRGTRRSPYVIGRAEGGSPSARLRPGYANALAYPASRTPLVIDLSSLWAGPLAASLLGQAGARVIKVESVRRPDGARRGPAAFCDLLNHGKECAAFDFDDAADRAVLHRMVERADIVIEGSRPRAMQQIGIDAHVVAAEHGTTWISITGHGRGATDETRVAFGDDAAAAAGLVVGDPPVFVGDAIADPITGIYATCAALAALVGRRGQVIDVSLVRSAAYARGRDRVGREPAEVAPIGNHLVGAPHARSRRGSASLAGADTVRLRAEFGASSSLRP
;
A
#
# COMPACT_ATOMS: atom_id res chain seq x y z
N MET A 1 6.50 19.85 -7.09
CA MET A 1 5.87 19.38 -8.33
C MET A 1 4.36 19.28 -8.11
N VAL A 2 3.62 18.98 -9.15
CA VAL A 2 2.15 18.95 -9.20
C VAL A 2 1.67 17.52 -8.91
N ALA A 3 0.61 17.36 -8.10
CA ALA A 3 0.06 16.05 -7.72
C ALA A 3 -0.59 15.32 -8.93
N PRO A 4 -0.76 13.97 -8.88
CA PRO A 4 -1.30 13.20 -10.01
C PRO A 4 -2.60 13.74 -10.58
N LEU A 5 -3.56 14.10 -9.73
CA LEU A 5 -4.90 14.53 -10.14
C LEU A 5 -5.10 16.04 -10.06
N ASP A 6 -4.02 16.82 -9.98
CA ASP A 6 -4.11 18.28 -9.85
C ASP A 6 -4.93 18.92 -10.98
N GLY A 7 -5.94 19.70 -10.57
CA GLY A 7 -6.89 20.38 -11.45
C GLY A 7 -7.95 19.47 -12.08
N LEU A 8 -8.06 18.21 -11.66
CA LEU A 8 -9.07 17.28 -12.15
C LEU A 8 -10.29 17.24 -11.21
N PRO A 9 -11.49 17.59 -11.69
CA PRO A 9 -12.69 17.61 -10.86
C PRO A 9 -13.28 16.20 -10.67
N PHE A 10 -13.58 15.86 -9.42
CA PHE A 10 -14.29 14.65 -9.01
C PHE A 10 -15.48 15.02 -8.11
N VAL A 11 -16.49 14.17 -8.09
CA VAL A 11 -17.69 14.37 -7.25
C VAL A 11 -17.81 13.26 -6.22
N CYS A 12 -17.98 13.63 -4.96
CA CYS A 12 -18.34 12.69 -3.90
C CYS A 12 -19.76 12.98 -3.42
N VAL A 13 -20.68 12.04 -3.65
CA VAL A 13 -22.08 12.13 -3.27
C VAL A 13 -22.35 11.30 -2.01
N GLY A 14 -23.11 11.86 -1.06
CA GLY A 14 -23.58 11.17 0.13
C GLY A 14 -22.78 11.46 1.41
N THR A 15 -23.35 11.09 2.54
CA THR A 15 -22.79 11.35 3.89
C THR A 15 -22.28 10.08 4.59
N GLY A 16 -22.04 8.99 3.85
CA GLY A 16 -21.41 7.78 4.37
C GLY A 16 -19.94 8.00 4.76
N GLN A 17 -19.46 7.26 5.77
CA GLN A 17 -18.05 7.34 6.20
C GLN A 17 -17.07 6.95 5.07
N VAL A 18 -17.41 5.91 4.30
CA VAL A 18 -16.61 5.44 3.16
C VAL A 18 -16.53 6.48 2.04
N GLY A 19 -17.65 7.12 1.68
CA GLY A 19 -17.66 8.18 0.68
C GLY A 19 -16.77 9.37 1.06
N ARG A 20 -16.88 9.86 2.31
CA ARG A 20 -16.00 10.92 2.81
C ARG A 20 -14.52 10.55 2.77
N ALA A 21 -14.19 9.33 3.21
CA ALA A 21 -12.80 8.83 3.17
C ALA A 21 -12.29 8.71 1.72
N ALA A 22 -13.13 8.32 0.78
CA ALA A 22 -12.78 8.24 -0.64
C ALA A 22 -12.50 9.64 -1.23
N GLY A 23 -13.33 10.64 -0.91
CA GLY A 23 -13.09 12.03 -1.26
C GLY A 23 -11.77 12.56 -0.69
N GLN A 24 -11.49 12.29 0.59
CA GLN A 24 -10.21 12.68 1.22
C GLN A 24 -8.99 12.02 0.56
N LEU A 25 -9.12 10.77 0.11
CA LEU A 25 -8.04 10.08 -0.60
C LEU A 25 -7.81 10.67 -2.00
N LEU A 26 -8.87 11.04 -2.72
CA LEU A 26 -8.78 11.76 -3.99
C LEU A 26 -8.10 13.14 -3.81
N GLU A 27 -8.49 13.90 -2.78
CA GLU A 27 -7.83 15.16 -2.41
C GLU A 27 -6.34 14.94 -2.08
N ALA A 28 -6.00 13.85 -1.39
CA ALA A 28 -4.61 13.49 -1.09
C ALA A 28 -3.78 13.16 -2.35
N LEU A 29 -4.44 12.83 -3.47
CA LEU A 29 -3.86 12.66 -4.81
C LEU A 29 -3.91 13.95 -5.65
N GLY A 30 -4.42 15.05 -5.10
CA GLY A 30 -4.48 16.37 -5.72
C GLY A 30 -5.78 16.69 -6.47
N ALA A 31 -6.80 15.82 -6.40
CA ALA A 31 -8.06 16.08 -7.09
C ALA A 31 -8.84 17.26 -6.48
N GLU A 32 -9.60 17.97 -7.30
CA GLU A 32 -10.61 18.91 -6.83
C GLU A 32 -11.90 18.12 -6.56
N VAL A 33 -12.23 17.92 -5.28
CA VAL A 33 -13.40 17.11 -4.89
C VAL A 33 -14.56 17.99 -4.48
N VAL A 34 -15.68 17.85 -5.19
CA VAL A 34 -16.95 18.48 -4.82
C VAL A 34 -17.77 17.49 -3.99
N HIS A 35 -18.00 17.84 -2.72
CA HIS A 35 -18.80 17.03 -1.79
C HIS A 35 -20.27 17.46 -1.82
N VAL A 36 -21.16 16.52 -2.14
CA VAL A 36 -22.60 16.75 -2.26
C VAL A 36 -23.33 15.88 -1.24
N ALA A 37 -24.03 16.51 -0.29
CA ALA A 37 -24.66 15.79 0.83
C ALA A 37 -25.77 14.81 0.38
N THR A 38 -26.66 15.25 -0.52
CA THR A 38 -27.73 14.43 -1.14
C THR A 38 -28.11 14.97 -2.52
N VAL A 39 -28.40 14.09 -3.48
CA VAL A 39 -28.93 14.46 -4.81
C VAL A 39 -30.46 14.36 -4.76
N HIS A 40 -31.11 15.28 -4.04
CA HIS A 40 -32.59 15.29 -3.91
C HIS A 40 -33.24 16.54 -4.52
N SER A 41 -32.47 17.48 -5.06
CA SER A 41 -32.98 18.66 -5.75
C SER A 41 -32.43 18.75 -7.17
N THR A 42 -33.30 19.12 -8.11
CA THR A 42 -32.94 19.41 -9.51
C THR A 42 -31.81 20.43 -9.65
N GLY A 43 -31.64 21.31 -8.66
CA GLY A 43 -30.55 22.30 -8.60
C GLY A 43 -29.15 21.69 -8.43
N HIS A 44 -28.98 20.66 -7.57
CA HIS A 44 -27.66 20.03 -7.39
C HIS A 44 -27.27 19.16 -8.60
N ALA A 45 -28.24 18.50 -9.25
CA ALA A 45 -27.99 17.77 -10.48
C ALA A 45 -27.50 18.69 -11.62
N ALA A 46 -28.10 19.89 -11.73
CA ALA A 46 -27.66 20.91 -12.68
C ALA A 46 -26.26 21.47 -12.35
N GLN A 47 -25.93 21.65 -11.06
CA GLN A 47 -24.58 22.06 -10.63
C GLN A 47 -23.52 20.99 -10.94
N ILE A 48 -23.82 19.71 -10.70
CA ILE A 48 -22.91 18.61 -11.03
C ILE A 48 -22.72 18.51 -12.56
N ALA A 49 -23.80 18.63 -13.33
CA ALA A 49 -23.72 18.64 -14.79
C ALA A 49 -22.89 19.81 -15.34
N ALA A 50 -22.85 20.94 -14.64
CA ALA A 50 -22.04 22.11 -15.01
C ALA A 50 -20.54 21.96 -14.68
N LEU A 51 -20.14 20.99 -13.85
CA LEU A 51 -18.76 20.81 -13.39
C LEU A 51 -17.88 19.96 -14.34
N GLU A 52 -18.43 19.43 -15.44
CA GLU A 52 -17.77 18.47 -16.36
C GLU A 52 -16.81 17.50 -15.63
N PRO A 53 -17.28 16.75 -14.61
CA PRO A 53 -16.39 15.95 -13.77
C PRO A 53 -15.84 14.73 -14.51
N ILE A 54 -14.70 14.21 -14.05
CA ILE A 54 -14.05 13.02 -14.63
C ILE A 54 -14.61 11.72 -14.04
N GLY A 55 -15.09 11.78 -12.81
CA GLY A 55 -15.72 10.65 -12.15
C GLY A 55 -16.44 11.03 -10.87
N ALA A 56 -17.29 10.13 -10.38
CA ALA A 56 -18.00 10.30 -9.12
C ALA A 56 -18.03 9.04 -8.25
N ILE A 57 -18.07 9.24 -6.94
CA ILE A 57 -18.34 8.20 -5.94
C ILE A 57 -19.66 8.53 -5.26
N ASP A 58 -20.62 7.61 -5.31
CA ASP A 58 -21.93 7.78 -4.69
C ASP A 58 -22.10 6.84 -3.50
N GLY A 59 -21.99 7.41 -2.29
CA GLY A 59 -22.20 6.74 -1.01
C GLY A 59 -23.61 6.86 -0.46
N SER A 60 -24.61 7.21 -1.28
CA SER A 60 -26.02 7.26 -0.85
C SER A 60 -26.75 5.91 -0.94
N ALA A 61 -26.11 4.84 -1.43
CA ALA A 61 -26.83 3.58 -1.70
C ALA A 61 -27.21 2.83 -0.42
N ALA A 62 -28.51 2.60 -0.23
CA ALA A 62 -29.05 1.72 0.81
C ALA A 62 -28.99 0.24 0.38
N PRO A 63 -28.84 -0.73 1.31
CA PRO A 63 -28.94 -2.15 0.97
C PRO A 63 -30.42 -2.55 0.77
N PHE A 64 -30.68 -3.17 -0.39
CA PHE A 64 -31.91 -3.68 -1.00
C PHE A 64 -33.24 -3.84 -0.22
N GLY A 65 -34.33 -3.55 -0.96
CA GLY A 65 -35.66 -4.16 -0.80
C GLY A 65 -36.59 -3.86 -1.99
N THR A 66 -36.81 -4.88 -2.84
CA THR A 66 -37.90 -5.08 -3.83
C THR A 66 -38.25 -3.94 -4.81
N SER A 67 -38.02 -4.19 -6.11
CA SER A 67 -38.81 -3.66 -7.25
C SER A 67 -39.53 -2.32 -7.02
N ALA A 68 -38.79 -1.23 -6.88
CA ALA A 68 -39.35 0.12 -7.06
C ALA A 68 -39.07 0.57 -8.50
N PRO A 69 -40.00 1.29 -9.16
CA PRO A 69 -39.93 1.54 -10.58
C PRO A 69 -38.69 2.36 -10.93
N ILE A 70 -38.14 2.10 -12.12
CA ILE A 70 -37.29 3.02 -12.87
C ILE A 70 -38.04 4.36 -12.93
N GLY A 71 -37.70 5.31 -12.05
CA GLY A 71 -38.46 6.57 -11.94
C GLY A 71 -38.23 7.40 -10.67
N ALA A 72 -37.10 7.26 -9.98
CA ALA A 72 -36.74 8.19 -8.90
C ALA A 72 -35.99 9.41 -9.47
N PRO A 73 -36.44 10.65 -9.20
CA PRO A 73 -35.74 11.85 -9.66
C PRO A 73 -34.42 12.00 -8.89
N GLY A 74 -33.28 11.81 -9.56
CA GLY A 74 -31.94 12.04 -8.99
C GLY A 74 -30.85 11.05 -9.38
N VAL A 75 -31.16 9.98 -10.11
CA VAL A 75 -30.13 9.08 -10.68
C VAL A 75 -29.66 9.66 -12.02
N PHE A 76 -28.35 9.91 -12.17
CA PHE A 76 -27.77 10.11 -13.50
C PHE A 76 -27.99 8.83 -14.28
N HIS A 77 -28.97 8.83 -15.19
CA HIS A 77 -29.31 7.65 -15.98
C HIS A 77 -28.18 7.26 -16.93
N ASP A 78 -27.31 8.21 -17.30
CA ASP A 78 -26.12 7.98 -18.12
C ASP A 78 -25.14 9.18 -17.97
N PRO A 79 -24.38 9.28 -16.86
CA PRO A 79 -23.41 10.36 -16.70
C PRO A 79 -22.27 10.19 -17.72
N PRO A 80 -21.76 11.27 -18.34
CA PRO A 80 -20.64 11.20 -19.30
C PRO A 80 -19.29 10.89 -18.64
N PHE A 81 -19.30 10.40 -17.39
CA PHE A 81 -18.14 10.17 -16.54
C PHE A 81 -18.36 8.92 -15.68
N ALA A 82 -17.26 8.31 -15.22
CA ALA A 82 -17.32 7.07 -14.45
C ALA A 82 -18.01 7.29 -13.10
N VAL A 83 -18.87 6.36 -12.67
CA VAL A 83 -19.51 6.41 -11.36
C VAL A 83 -19.33 5.10 -10.61
N VAL A 84 -18.80 5.18 -9.39
CA VAL A 84 -18.73 4.05 -8.46
C VAL A 84 -19.77 4.25 -7.36
N ARG A 85 -20.67 3.29 -7.17
CA ARG A 85 -21.68 3.32 -6.10
C ARG A 85 -21.21 2.48 -4.92
N LEU A 86 -21.26 3.06 -3.73
CA LEU A 86 -20.93 2.43 -2.47
C LEU A 86 -22.22 2.07 -1.74
N ALA A 87 -22.36 0.78 -1.40
CA ALA A 87 -23.38 0.38 -0.45
C ALA A 87 -23.10 0.98 0.94
N ALA A 88 -24.14 1.23 1.72
CA ALA A 88 -23.99 1.53 3.14
C ALA A 88 -23.29 0.36 3.83
N VAL A 89 -22.19 0.65 4.53
CA VAL A 89 -21.40 -0.35 5.25
C VAL A 89 -21.40 -0.06 6.74
N ASP A 90 -21.73 -1.09 7.53
CA ASP A 90 -21.40 -1.14 8.94
C ASP A 90 -19.90 -1.47 9.07
N ALA A 91 -19.11 -0.49 9.49
CA ALA A 91 -17.66 -0.62 9.59
C ALA A 91 -17.22 -1.72 10.56
N GLY A 92 -17.97 -1.94 11.65
CA GLY A 92 -17.72 -3.01 12.60
C GLY A 92 -17.98 -4.36 11.95
N ALA A 93 -19.15 -4.53 11.34
CA ALA A 93 -19.49 -5.76 10.62
C ALA A 93 -18.49 -6.08 9.49
N ALA A 94 -18.06 -5.06 8.74
CA ALA A 94 -17.08 -5.21 7.68
C ALA A 94 -15.70 -5.64 8.22
N TRP A 95 -15.26 -5.04 9.33
CA TRP A 95 -14.03 -5.49 10.01
C TRP A 95 -14.15 -6.93 10.52
N ALA A 96 -15.29 -7.31 11.11
CA ALA A 96 -15.53 -8.69 11.56
C ALA A 96 -15.48 -9.69 10.41
N ALA A 97 -16.05 -9.36 9.26
CA ALA A 97 -16.08 -10.22 8.08
C ALA A 97 -14.73 -10.28 7.33
N SER A 98 -13.83 -9.31 7.54
CA SER A 98 -12.57 -9.18 6.79
C SER A 98 -11.57 -10.34 6.97
N GLY A 99 -11.74 -11.16 8.00
CA GLY A 99 -10.75 -12.15 8.42
C GLY A 99 -9.60 -11.56 9.26
N ALA A 100 -9.35 -10.25 9.20
CA ALA A 100 -8.32 -9.59 10.01
C ALA A 100 -8.69 -9.55 11.50
N LEU A 101 -9.99 -9.45 11.83
CA LEU A 101 -10.46 -9.54 13.21
C LEU A 101 -10.08 -10.89 13.85
N ALA A 102 -10.22 -12.00 13.13
CA ALA A 102 -9.85 -13.34 13.64
C ALA A 102 -8.35 -13.45 13.97
N LEU A 103 -7.53 -12.60 13.35
CA LEU A 103 -6.08 -12.50 13.48
C LEU A 103 -5.64 -11.45 14.51
N THR A 104 -6.59 -10.75 15.14
CA THR A 104 -6.33 -9.65 16.08
C THR A 104 -6.68 -10.06 17.50
N GLY A 105 -5.72 -9.95 18.42
CA GLY A 105 -5.95 -10.30 19.83
C GLY A 105 -4.91 -11.28 20.39
N PRO A 106 -5.13 -11.77 21.64
CA PRO A 106 -4.29 -12.76 22.29
C PRO A 106 -4.27 -14.09 21.52
N ALA A 107 -3.22 -14.89 21.72
CA ALA A 107 -3.08 -16.20 21.08
C ALA A 107 -4.30 -17.11 21.35
N ASP A 108 -4.77 -17.09 22.61
CA ASP A 108 -5.93 -17.84 23.08
C ASP A 108 -7.12 -16.93 23.40
N GLY A 109 -8.34 -17.47 23.42
CA GLY A 109 -9.55 -16.72 23.77
C GLY A 109 -10.18 -15.97 22.59
N ALA A 110 -11.11 -15.06 22.85
CA ALA A 110 -11.80 -14.31 21.79
C ALA A 110 -10.90 -13.22 21.17
N PRO A 111 -11.05 -12.91 19.87
CA PRO A 111 -10.37 -11.76 19.27
C PRO A 111 -10.81 -10.46 19.93
N PHE A 112 -9.93 -9.45 19.89
CA PHE A 112 -10.27 -8.11 20.40
C PHE A 112 -11.17 -7.37 19.42
N GLY A 113 -12.16 -6.63 19.92
CA GLY A 113 -13.24 -6.02 19.16
C GLY A 113 -12.85 -4.90 18.17
N PHE A 114 -13.84 -4.07 17.83
CA PHE A 114 -13.87 -3.30 16.59
C PHE A 114 -12.98 -2.05 16.48
N GLY A 115 -12.35 -1.57 17.58
CA GLY A 115 -11.65 -0.29 17.72
C GLY A 115 -10.95 0.27 16.47
N VAL A 116 -9.62 0.17 16.39
CA VAL A 116 -8.83 0.63 15.23
C VAL A 116 -9.18 -0.09 13.92
N GLY A 117 -9.77 -1.28 14.01
CA GLY A 117 -10.15 -2.11 12.88
C GLY A 117 -11.26 -1.52 12.01
N SER A 118 -12.25 -0.84 12.62
CA SER A 118 -13.34 -0.19 11.89
C SER A 118 -12.85 0.95 11.01
N SER A 119 -11.91 1.76 11.50
CA SER A 119 -11.30 2.82 10.69
C SER A 119 -10.51 2.26 9.53
N VAL A 120 -9.72 1.20 9.76
CA VAL A 120 -9.01 0.49 8.68
C VAL A 120 -9.99 -0.04 7.64
N ALA A 121 -11.10 -0.64 8.06
CA ALA A 121 -12.13 -1.15 7.14
C ALA A 121 -12.72 -0.03 6.26
N VAL A 122 -13.12 1.10 6.87
CA VAL A 122 -13.64 2.27 6.13
C VAL A 122 -12.63 2.79 5.11
N GLN A 123 -11.37 2.93 5.53
CA GLN A 123 -10.30 3.47 4.70
C GLN A 123 -9.94 2.55 3.53
N LEU A 124 -9.95 1.24 3.75
CA LEU A 124 -9.70 0.25 2.70
C LEU A 124 -10.86 0.14 1.70
N LEU A 125 -12.11 0.17 2.17
CA LEU A 125 -13.28 0.23 1.29
C LEU A 125 -13.26 1.50 0.43
N ALA A 126 -12.89 2.63 1.02
CA ALA A 126 -12.72 3.89 0.30
C ALA A 126 -11.61 3.80 -0.75
N ALA A 127 -10.45 3.24 -0.39
CA ALA A 127 -9.35 3.05 -1.31
C ALA A 127 -9.70 2.08 -2.46
N GLY A 128 -10.42 0.99 -2.17
CA GLY A 128 -10.96 0.09 -3.19
C GLY A 128 -11.88 0.81 -4.19
N ALA A 129 -12.80 1.65 -3.69
CA ALA A 129 -13.69 2.43 -4.53
C ALA A 129 -12.96 3.48 -5.38
N VAL A 130 -11.94 4.14 -4.82
CA VAL A 130 -11.08 5.07 -5.58
C VAL A 130 -10.30 4.32 -6.66
N ALA A 131 -9.73 3.16 -6.37
CA ALA A 131 -9.05 2.34 -7.37
C ALA A 131 -10.00 1.91 -8.50
N GLN A 132 -11.21 1.46 -8.16
CA GLN A 132 -12.26 1.12 -9.13
C GLN A 132 -12.64 2.31 -10.01
N LEU A 133 -12.82 3.50 -9.41
CA LEU A 133 -13.16 4.71 -10.13
C LEU A 133 -12.05 5.11 -11.11
N LEU A 134 -10.80 5.14 -10.64
CA LEU A 134 -9.65 5.53 -11.47
C LEU A 134 -9.40 4.52 -12.60
N ALA A 135 -9.65 3.22 -12.38
CA ALA A 135 -9.64 2.22 -13.43
C ALA A 135 -10.78 2.45 -14.44
N ALA A 136 -11.99 2.77 -13.97
CA ALA A 136 -13.14 3.05 -14.82
C ALA A 136 -12.96 4.33 -15.66
N CYS A 137 -12.28 5.36 -15.15
CA CYS A 137 -11.87 6.54 -15.93
C CYS A 137 -10.91 6.19 -17.09
N ARG A 138 -10.33 4.99 -17.07
CA ARG A 138 -9.51 4.41 -18.15
C ARG A 138 -10.25 3.33 -18.93
N GLU A 139 -11.58 3.25 -18.79
CA GLU A 139 -12.44 2.25 -19.44
C GLU A 139 -12.09 0.80 -19.06
N VAL A 140 -11.51 0.59 -17.87
CA VAL A 140 -11.20 -0.75 -17.34
C VAL A 140 -12.00 -1.03 -16.08
N GLN A 141 -12.58 -2.23 -16.00
CA GLN A 141 -13.21 -2.72 -14.78
C GLN A 141 -12.15 -3.37 -13.89
N LEU A 142 -12.02 -2.86 -12.65
CA LEU A 142 -11.19 -3.47 -11.62
C LEU A 142 -12.11 -4.11 -10.57
N GLU A 143 -12.01 -5.42 -10.40
CA GLU A 143 -12.67 -6.11 -9.29
C GLU A 143 -11.72 -6.20 -8.11
N ILE A 144 -12.10 -5.61 -6.98
CA ILE A 144 -11.32 -5.64 -5.75
C ILE A 144 -12.26 -5.74 -4.54
N ASP A 145 -12.01 -6.75 -3.71
CA ASP A 145 -12.46 -6.77 -2.32
C ASP A 145 -11.27 -6.35 -1.45
N PRO A 146 -11.21 -5.08 -1.01
CA PRO A 146 -10.03 -4.57 -0.32
C PRO A 146 -9.87 -5.14 1.09
N LEU A 147 -10.92 -5.71 1.69
CA LEU A 147 -10.87 -6.28 3.04
C LEU A 147 -10.39 -7.73 3.02
N ALA A 148 -10.79 -8.51 2.01
CA ALA A 148 -10.26 -9.86 1.79
C ALA A 148 -8.72 -9.86 1.66
N LEU A 149 -8.15 -8.77 1.14
CA LEU A 149 -6.70 -8.61 1.00
C LEU A 149 -5.94 -8.66 2.34
N LEU A 150 -6.61 -8.43 3.49
CA LEU A 150 -5.98 -8.46 4.81
C LEU A 150 -5.74 -9.88 5.33
N GLY A 151 -6.49 -10.87 4.83
CA GLY A 151 -6.46 -12.25 5.30
C GLY A 151 -5.67 -13.22 4.41
N GLU A 152 -5.24 -12.80 3.21
CA GLU A 152 -4.81 -13.74 2.17
C GLU A 152 -3.60 -14.59 2.55
N ARG A 153 -2.59 -13.97 3.16
CA ARG A 153 -1.37 -14.66 3.54
C ARG A 153 -1.65 -15.64 4.68
N ALA A 154 -2.35 -15.20 5.72
CA ALA A 154 -2.77 -16.05 6.83
C ALA A 154 -3.62 -17.23 6.36
N ALA A 155 -4.61 -17.00 5.49
CA ALA A 155 -5.44 -18.04 4.92
C ALA A 155 -4.64 -19.05 4.09
N SER A 156 -3.67 -18.57 3.30
CA SER A 156 -2.81 -19.42 2.47
C SER A 156 -1.80 -20.24 3.29
N ALA A 157 -1.40 -19.73 4.46
CA ALA A 157 -0.41 -20.35 5.32
C ALA A 157 -1.00 -21.16 6.48
N GLY A 158 -2.31 -21.02 6.75
CA GLY A 158 -2.95 -21.57 7.94
C GLY A 158 -2.52 -20.87 9.24
N PHE A 159 -2.15 -19.58 9.16
CA PHE A 159 -1.72 -18.84 10.34
C PHE A 159 -2.91 -18.36 11.19
N GLY A 160 -2.64 -18.20 12.49
CA GLY A 160 -3.58 -17.67 13.48
C GLY A 160 -2.97 -16.50 14.27
N ARG A 161 -3.79 -15.84 15.09
CA ARG A 161 -3.33 -14.78 16.01
C ARG A 161 -2.36 -15.33 17.05
N GLN A 162 -1.38 -14.51 17.45
CA GLN A 162 -0.31 -14.89 18.38
C GLN A 162 -0.02 -13.82 19.45
N GLY A 163 -0.96 -12.90 19.71
CA GLY A 163 -0.83 -11.88 20.74
C GLY A 163 0.32 -10.91 20.48
N ALA A 164 1.33 -10.93 21.36
CA ALA A 164 2.52 -10.07 21.27
C ALA A 164 3.55 -10.57 20.23
N THR A 165 3.33 -11.73 19.61
CA THR A 165 4.08 -12.17 18.44
C THR A 165 3.19 -12.01 17.20
N SER A 166 3.76 -11.59 16.07
CA SER A 166 2.98 -11.38 14.86
C SER A 166 2.49 -12.70 14.28
N VAL A 167 1.46 -12.64 13.43
CA VAL A 167 0.82 -13.83 12.83
C VAL A 167 1.83 -14.70 12.07
N GLY A 168 2.84 -14.09 11.43
CA GLY A 168 3.92 -14.80 10.74
C GLY A 168 5.07 -15.28 11.65
N GLY A 169 5.04 -14.97 12.95
CA GLY A 169 6.00 -15.45 13.95
C GLY A 169 7.31 -14.67 14.03
N ASN A 170 7.55 -13.69 13.16
CA ASN A 170 8.86 -13.03 13.03
C ASN A 170 8.99 -11.73 13.82
N CYS A 171 7.88 -11.08 14.17
CA CYS A 171 7.89 -9.79 14.85
C CYS A 171 7.35 -9.91 16.27
N HIS A 172 7.99 -9.26 17.22
CA HIS A 172 7.67 -9.35 18.64
C HIS A 172 7.51 -7.98 19.28
N LEU A 173 6.37 -7.75 19.93
CA LEU A 173 6.12 -6.60 20.80
C LEU A 173 6.79 -6.84 22.15
N VAL A 174 7.77 -6.00 22.48
CA VAL A 174 8.61 -6.13 23.67
C VAL A 174 8.68 -4.82 24.44
N ARG A 175 8.78 -4.93 25.76
CA ARG A 175 8.80 -3.79 26.69
C ARG A 175 10.21 -3.19 26.76
N ALA A 176 10.36 -1.96 26.31
CA ALA A 176 11.52 -1.10 26.56
C ALA A 176 11.38 -0.37 27.92
N ALA A 177 12.41 0.34 28.35
CA ALA A 177 12.43 1.05 29.63
C ALA A 177 11.30 2.07 29.79
N ASP A 178 10.86 2.67 28.68
CA ASP A 178 9.90 3.78 28.64
C ASP A 178 8.70 3.51 27.72
N GLY A 179 8.49 2.27 27.25
CA GLY A 179 7.33 1.93 26.40
C GLY A 179 7.46 0.60 25.67
N TRP A 180 6.84 0.48 24.50
CA TRP A 180 6.88 -0.73 23.67
C TRP A 180 7.62 -0.50 22.35
N VAL A 181 8.30 -1.53 21.88
CA VAL A 181 8.86 -1.60 20.51
C VAL A 181 8.47 -2.92 19.86
N ALA A 182 8.40 -2.94 18.54
CA ALA A 182 8.24 -4.12 17.71
C ALA A 182 9.60 -4.48 17.11
N LEU A 183 10.19 -5.60 17.55
CA LEU A 183 11.42 -6.15 16.98
C LEU A 183 11.09 -7.16 15.90
N ASN A 184 11.53 -6.93 14.67
CA ASN A 184 11.30 -7.87 13.58
C ASN A 184 12.57 -8.66 13.25
N LEU A 185 12.44 -9.98 13.24
CA LEU A 185 13.53 -10.94 13.03
C LEU A 185 13.29 -11.76 11.75
N ALA A 186 12.66 -11.15 10.74
CA ALA A 186 12.29 -11.82 9.49
C ALA A 186 13.48 -12.32 8.65
N ARG A 187 14.71 -11.82 8.90
CA ARG A 187 15.94 -12.23 8.20
C ARG A 187 16.94 -12.81 9.18
N ALA A 188 17.77 -13.75 8.72
CA ALA A 188 18.89 -14.26 9.50
C ALA A 188 19.86 -13.13 9.92
N ASP A 189 20.06 -12.15 9.04
CA ASP A 189 20.88 -10.96 9.34
C ASP A 189 20.28 -10.13 10.49
N ASP A 190 18.95 -10.10 10.67
CA ASP A 190 18.31 -9.37 11.77
C ASP A 190 18.67 -10.01 13.12
N VAL A 191 18.61 -11.35 13.19
CA VAL A 191 19.02 -12.10 14.39
C VAL A 191 20.50 -11.86 14.68
N ALA A 192 21.36 -11.88 13.66
CA ALA A 192 22.80 -11.64 13.83
C ALA A 192 23.14 -10.21 14.30
N LEU A 193 22.25 -9.24 14.09
CA LEU A 193 22.42 -7.85 14.52
C LEU A 193 21.96 -7.60 15.96
N LEU A 194 21.28 -8.54 16.62
CA LEU A 194 20.79 -8.37 18.00
C LEU A 194 21.88 -7.96 19.01
N PRO A 195 23.10 -8.55 19.03
CA PRO A 195 24.14 -8.13 19.96
C PRO A 195 24.54 -6.66 19.78
N ALA A 196 24.59 -6.18 18.54
CA ALA A 196 24.94 -4.81 18.21
C ALA A 196 23.81 -3.82 18.54
N LEU A 197 22.56 -4.20 18.26
CA LEU A 197 21.38 -3.41 18.62
C LEU A 197 21.27 -3.24 20.14
N LEU A 198 21.50 -4.34 20.86
CA LEU A 198 21.31 -4.43 22.30
C LEU A 198 22.56 -4.16 23.09
N ASP A 199 23.68 -3.75 22.47
CA ASP A 199 24.97 -3.51 23.14
C ASP A 199 25.23 -4.49 24.30
N ALA A 200 25.09 -5.77 23.98
CA ALA A 200 25.10 -6.88 24.93
C ALA A 200 25.51 -8.17 24.21
N THR A 201 26.19 -9.07 24.93
CA THR A 201 26.47 -10.41 24.41
C THR A 201 25.16 -11.20 24.38
N VAL A 202 24.60 -11.35 23.17
CA VAL A 202 23.46 -12.23 22.89
C VAL A 202 23.99 -13.37 22.04
N GLU A 203 24.17 -14.55 22.64
CA GLU A 203 24.51 -15.75 21.87
C GLU A 203 23.43 -16.02 20.80
N PRO A 204 23.77 -16.59 19.64
CA PRO A 204 22.78 -16.87 18.59
C PRO A 204 21.59 -17.73 19.02
N ASP A 205 21.77 -18.54 20.06
CA ASP A 205 20.76 -19.39 20.70
C ASP A 205 20.34 -18.88 22.09
N ALA A 206 20.68 -17.62 22.42
CA ALA A 206 20.37 -17.03 23.71
C ALA A 206 18.87 -17.17 24.01
N PRO A 207 18.51 -17.64 25.20
CA PRO A 207 17.11 -17.73 25.60
C PRO A 207 16.42 -16.37 25.42
N TRP A 208 15.23 -16.38 24.81
CA TRP A 208 14.41 -15.18 24.59
C TRP A 208 14.31 -14.25 25.83
N PRO A 209 14.22 -14.76 27.08
CA PRO A 209 14.27 -13.90 28.27
C PRO A 209 15.49 -12.98 28.39
N ASN A 210 16.66 -13.37 27.88
CA ASN A 210 17.85 -12.54 27.90
C ASN A 210 17.71 -11.35 26.93
N VAL A 211 17.16 -11.60 25.74
CA VAL A 211 16.82 -10.55 24.77
C VAL A 211 15.83 -9.57 25.38
N LEU A 212 14.76 -10.06 26.01
CA LEU A 212 13.76 -9.22 26.68
C LEU A 212 14.38 -8.35 27.78
N ALA A 213 15.26 -8.91 28.62
CA ALA A 213 15.93 -8.16 29.68
C ALA A 213 16.84 -7.06 29.11
N ALA A 214 17.57 -7.35 28.03
CA ALA A 214 18.44 -6.37 27.37
C ALA A 214 17.65 -5.23 26.68
N VAL A 215 16.48 -5.53 26.12
CA VAL A 215 15.57 -4.51 25.57
C VAL A 215 15.00 -3.64 26.70
N ALA A 216 14.54 -4.26 27.79
CA ALA A 216 13.94 -3.56 28.92
C ALA A 216 14.90 -2.58 29.64
N ALA A 217 16.21 -2.78 29.49
CA ALA A 217 17.23 -1.88 30.02
C ALA A 217 17.47 -0.62 29.16
N ARG A 218 16.81 -0.48 28.00
CA ARG A 218 17.06 0.58 27.02
C ARG A 218 15.80 1.37 26.71
N THR A 219 15.97 2.65 26.37
CA THR A 219 14.84 3.49 25.94
C THR A 219 14.44 3.19 24.50
N ARG A 220 13.19 3.48 24.14
CA ARG A 220 12.69 3.37 22.76
C ARG A 220 13.53 4.19 21.79
N ALA A 221 13.90 5.41 22.17
CA ALA A 221 14.70 6.31 21.33
C ALA A 221 16.11 5.75 21.04
N GLU A 222 16.76 5.20 22.06
CA GLU A 222 18.08 4.58 21.92
C GLU A 222 18.04 3.34 21.01
N LEU A 223 17.01 2.51 21.16
CA LEU A 223 16.79 1.34 20.29
C LEU A 223 16.50 1.77 18.85
N ASP A 224 15.70 2.82 18.65
CA ASP A 224 15.34 3.35 17.33
C ASP A 224 16.56 3.88 16.58
N GLU A 225 17.41 4.68 17.25
CA GLU A 225 18.62 5.24 16.67
C GLU A 225 19.60 4.13 16.23
N ARG A 226 19.84 3.14 17.10
CA ARG A 226 20.69 2.00 16.76
C ARG A 226 20.11 1.16 15.63
N ALA A 227 18.80 0.92 15.64
CA ALA A 227 18.14 0.18 14.58
C ALA A 227 18.30 0.87 13.23
N ALA A 228 18.15 2.19 13.18
CA ALA A 228 18.38 2.99 11.98
C ALA A 228 19.83 2.87 11.47
N LEU A 229 20.83 2.93 12.35
CA LEU A 229 22.24 2.79 11.99
C LEU A 229 22.58 1.40 11.44
N LEU A 230 22.00 0.34 12.01
CA LEU A 230 22.25 -1.04 11.63
C LEU A 230 21.42 -1.50 10.43
N GLY A 231 20.39 -0.74 10.04
CA GLY A 231 19.38 -1.21 9.09
C GLY A 231 18.54 -2.36 9.64
N PHE A 232 18.38 -2.40 10.96
CA PHE A 232 17.57 -3.36 11.69
C PHE A 232 16.09 -2.90 11.66
N PRO A 233 15.13 -3.79 11.38
CA PRO A 233 13.72 -3.46 11.34
C PRO A 233 13.13 -3.38 12.75
N LEU A 234 12.86 -2.15 13.18
CA LEU A 234 12.31 -1.84 14.50
C LEU A 234 11.21 -0.77 14.38
N GLY A 235 10.06 -1.07 14.97
CA GLY A 235 8.95 -0.13 15.09
C GLY A 235 8.78 0.36 16.52
N VAL A 236 8.99 1.66 16.76
CA VAL A 236 8.66 2.27 18.06
C VAL A 236 7.15 2.39 18.20
N VAL A 237 6.56 1.71 19.19
CA VAL A 237 5.12 1.86 19.45
C VAL A 237 4.90 3.22 20.11
N PRO A 238 4.13 4.12 19.47
CA PRO A 238 3.93 5.47 19.96
C PRO A 238 3.04 5.48 21.20
N ASP A 239 3.21 6.48 22.06
CA ASP A 239 2.29 6.70 23.16
C ASP A 239 0.95 7.24 22.64
N HIS A 240 -0.11 7.02 23.42
CA HIS A 240 -1.47 7.41 23.09
C HIS A 240 -1.62 8.90 22.68
N ASP A 241 -0.82 9.78 23.27
CA ASP A 241 -0.92 11.22 23.07
C ASP A 241 -0.06 11.75 21.91
N ASP A 242 0.90 10.97 21.42
CA ASP A 242 1.88 11.40 20.42
C ASP A 242 1.32 11.44 18.99
N LEU A 243 0.23 10.71 18.74
CA LEU A 243 -0.39 10.63 17.41
C LEU A 243 -1.67 11.46 17.26
N ARG A 244 -1.84 12.52 18.06
CA ARG A 244 -3.00 13.43 17.98
C ARG A 244 -3.09 14.21 16.65
N GLY A 245 -2.16 14.03 15.73
CA GLY A 245 -2.20 14.54 14.35
C GLY A 245 -2.55 13.46 13.33
N THR A 246 -3.62 13.66 12.57
CA THR A 246 -3.85 12.85 11.36
C THR A 246 -2.77 13.14 10.33
N ARG A 247 -2.06 12.11 9.85
CA ARG A 247 -1.37 12.25 8.56
C ARG A 247 -2.44 12.55 7.52
N ARG A 248 -2.35 13.72 6.85
CA ARG A 248 -3.37 14.19 5.90
C ARG A 248 -3.37 13.42 4.58
N SER A 249 -2.32 12.63 4.33
CA SER A 249 -2.14 11.89 3.09
C SER A 249 -1.31 10.63 3.35
N PRO A 250 -1.62 9.49 2.70
CA PRO A 250 -0.76 8.32 2.69
C PRO A 250 0.47 8.51 1.78
N TYR A 251 0.59 9.65 1.08
CA TYR A 251 1.61 9.90 0.06
C TYR A 251 2.58 11.02 0.46
N VAL A 252 3.83 10.97 -0.04
CA VAL A 252 4.65 12.16 -0.32
C VAL A 252 4.81 12.25 -1.83
N ILE A 253 4.33 13.34 -2.41
CA ILE A 253 4.46 13.59 -3.84
C ILE A 253 5.50 14.70 -4.00
N GLY A 254 6.57 14.43 -4.77
CA GLY A 254 7.82 15.20 -4.74
C GLY A 254 7.69 16.73 -4.69
N ARG A 255 8.06 17.30 -3.53
CA ARG A 255 9.05 18.38 -3.44
C ARG A 255 10.39 17.71 -3.16
N ALA A 256 11.40 17.93 -4.00
CA ALA A 256 12.77 17.71 -3.55
C ALA A 256 13.12 18.88 -2.62
N GLU A 257 13.52 18.59 -1.38
CA GLU A 257 14.22 19.58 -0.56
C GLU A 257 15.66 19.65 -1.05
N GLY A 258 16.06 20.80 -1.60
CA GLY A 258 17.39 21.04 -2.17
C GLY A 258 17.34 21.40 -3.65
N GLY A 259 17.62 22.67 -3.94
CA GLY A 259 17.84 23.30 -5.25
C GLY A 259 17.40 22.53 -6.51
N SER A 260 16.31 22.98 -7.12
CA SER A 260 15.88 22.53 -8.46
C SER A 260 17.02 22.62 -9.48
N PRO A 261 17.44 21.52 -10.14
CA PRO A 261 17.85 21.63 -11.53
C PRO A 261 16.58 22.02 -12.29
N SER A 262 16.54 23.23 -12.84
CA SER A 262 15.49 23.63 -13.78
C SER A 262 15.69 22.87 -15.09
N ALA A 263 15.26 21.61 -15.12
CA ALA A 263 15.08 20.88 -16.37
C ALA A 263 13.92 21.53 -17.12
N ARG A 264 14.24 22.40 -18.09
CA ARG A 264 13.28 22.87 -19.07
C ARG A 264 12.84 21.67 -19.88
N LEU A 265 11.58 21.24 -19.73
CA LEU A 265 10.93 20.32 -20.66
C LEU A 265 11.19 20.82 -22.08
N ARG A 266 11.79 19.99 -22.93
CA ARG A 266 11.98 20.33 -24.35
C ARG A 266 10.60 20.60 -24.97
N PRO A 267 10.37 21.76 -25.62
CA PRO A 267 9.13 22.03 -26.33
C PRO A 267 8.91 20.95 -27.40
N GLY A 268 7.83 20.17 -27.27
CA GLY A 268 7.52 19.03 -28.14
C GLY A 268 7.22 17.72 -27.40
N TYR A 269 7.70 17.53 -26.17
CA TYR A 269 7.42 16.31 -25.39
C TYR A 269 6.05 16.33 -24.68
N ALA A 270 5.52 17.51 -24.34
CA ALA A 270 4.19 17.64 -23.74
C ALA A 270 3.06 17.12 -24.65
N ASN A 271 3.23 17.20 -25.98
CA ASN A 271 2.27 16.66 -26.95
C ASN A 271 2.50 15.17 -27.28
N ALA A 272 3.71 14.64 -27.03
CA ALA A 272 3.98 13.20 -27.15
C ALA A 272 3.47 12.39 -25.94
N LEU A 273 3.16 13.07 -24.83
CA LEU A 273 2.53 12.52 -23.62
C LEU A 273 0.99 12.64 -23.63
N ALA A 274 0.38 13.11 -24.73
CA ALA A 274 -1.02 12.87 -25.03
C ALA A 274 -1.19 11.37 -25.39
N TYR A 275 -1.01 10.53 -24.38
CA TYR A 275 -1.11 9.08 -24.44
C TYR A 275 -2.53 8.71 -24.85
N PRO A 276 -2.74 8.07 -26.01
CA PRO A 276 -4.07 7.58 -26.35
C PRO A 276 -4.49 6.58 -25.27
N ALA A 277 -5.71 6.70 -24.77
CA ALA A 277 -6.28 5.80 -23.76
C ALA A 277 -6.23 4.31 -24.19
N SER A 278 -5.99 4.05 -25.48
CA SER A 278 -5.94 2.73 -26.11
C SER A 278 -4.63 1.94 -25.95
N ARG A 279 -3.55 2.51 -25.38
CA ARG A 279 -2.31 1.73 -25.15
C ARG A 279 -2.32 1.05 -23.78
N THR A 280 -2.02 -0.25 -23.75
CA THR A 280 -1.73 -1.03 -22.52
C THR A 280 -0.55 -0.42 -21.75
N PRO A 281 -0.74 0.04 -20.49
CA PRO A 281 0.35 0.56 -19.67
C PRO A 281 1.39 -0.51 -19.36
N LEU A 282 2.66 -0.14 -19.38
CA LEU A 282 3.78 -0.98 -18.97
C LEU A 282 4.16 -0.67 -17.52
N VAL A 283 4.13 -1.70 -16.67
CA VAL A 283 4.53 -1.64 -15.26
C VAL A 283 5.77 -2.50 -15.06
N ILE A 284 6.83 -1.90 -14.53
CA ILE A 284 8.02 -2.62 -14.07
C ILE A 284 7.96 -2.77 -12.55
N ASP A 285 7.80 -4.00 -12.08
CA ASP A 285 7.72 -4.36 -10.67
C ASP A 285 9.11 -4.80 -10.17
N LEU A 286 9.81 -3.87 -9.49
CA LEU A 286 11.09 -4.07 -8.81
C LEU A 286 10.90 -4.31 -7.30
N SER A 287 9.69 -4.68 -6.89
CA SER A 287 9.35 -4.89 -5.49
C SER A 287 9.34 -6.38 -5.11
N SER A 288 9.26 -6.65 -3.82
CA SER A 288 9.24 -7.99 -3.25
C SER A 288 8.27 -8.05 -2.08
N LEU A 289 8.02 -9.25 -1.58
CA LEU A 289 7.13 -9.54 -0.46
C LEU A 289 5.67 -9.28 -0.83
N TRP A 290 5.01 -8.29 -0.21
CA TRP A 290 3.55 -8.17 -0.27
C TRP A 290 3.08 -6.84 -0.85
N ALA A 291 3.37 -5.69 -0.24
CA ALA A 291 2.79 -4.39 -0.64
C ALA A 291 2.96 -4.08 -2.13
N GLY A 292 4.19 -4.09 -2.62
CA GLY A 292 4.49 -3.79 -4.02
C GLY A 292 3.99 -4.86 -5.01
N PRO A 293 4.21 -6.17 -4.76
CA PRO A 293 3.68 -7.20 -5.63
C PRO A 293 2.14 -7.21 -5.70
N LEU A 294 1.45 -6.84 -4.61
CA LEU A 294 0.00 -6.65 -4.59
C LEU A 294 -0.41 -5.48 -5.48
N ALA A 295 0.25 -4.33 -5.35
CA ALA A 295 -0.04 -3.17 -6.20
C ALA A 295 0.15 -3.50 -7.68
N ALA A 296 1.25 -4.16 -8.03
CA ALA A 296 1.51 -4.63 -9.38
C ALA A 296 0.45 -5.64 -9.87
N SER A 297 -0.01 -6.57 -9.02
CA SER A 297 -1.09 -7.51 -9.35
C SER A 297 -2.39 -6.77 -9.67
N LEU A 298 -2.78 -5.79 -8.85
CA LEU A 298 -3.99 -4.99 -9.07
C LEU A 298 -3.90 -4.14 -10.34
N LEU A 299 -2.72 -3.58 -10.66
CA LEU A 299 -2.50 -2.88 -11.93
C LEU A 299 -2.61 -3.82 -13.14
N GLY A 300 -2.12 -5.06 -13.03
CA GLY A 300 -2.30 -6.09 -14.05
C GLY A 300 -3.79 -6.41 -14.28
N GLN A 301 -4.57 -6.51 -13.20
CA GLN A 301 -6.03 -6.65 -13.28
C GLN A 301 -6.72 -5.42 -13.89
N ALA A 302 -6.15 -4.22 -13.68
CA ALA A 302 -6.55 -2.98 -14.33
C ALA A 302 -5.96 -2.81 -15.75
N GLY A 303 -5.60 -3.92 -16.40
CA GLY A 303 -5.22 -3.97 -17.82
C GLY A 303 -3.79 -3.53 -18.12
N ALA A 304 -2.90 -3.44 -17.13
CA ALA A 304 -1.49 -3.19 -17.36
C ALA A 304 -0.73 -4.47 -17.75
N ARG A 305 0.29 -4.31 -18.60
CA ARG A 305 1.33 -5.32 -18.80
C ARG A 305 2.35 -5.19 -17.67
N VAL A 306 2.49 -6.24 -16.86
CA VAL A 306 3.34 -6.21 -15.66
C VAL A 306 4.54 -7.13 -15.85
N ILE A 307 5.73 -6.56 -15.72
CA ILE A 307 7.00 -7.29 -15.76
C ILE A 307 7.64 -7.19 -14.38
N LYS A 308 7.71 -8.32 -13.67
CA LYS A 308 8.46 -8.45 -12.43
C LYS A 308 9.93 -8.70 -12.75
N VAL A 309 10.81 -7.88 -12.21
CA VAL A 309 12.26 -8.07 -12.33
C VAL A 309 12.85 -8.34 -10.96
N GLU A 310 13.52 -9.49 -10.85
CA GLU A 310 14.13 -9.94 -9.60
C GLU A 310 15.64 -10.00 -9.73
N SER A 311 16.34 -9.79 -8.62
CA SER A 311 17.76 -10.09 -8.53
C SER A 311 17.98 -11.59 -8.46
N VAL A 312 18.89 -12.14 -9.26
CA VAL A 312 19.32 -13.56 -9.13
C VAL A 312 19.95 -13.86 -7.76
N ARG A 313 20.52 -12.84 -7.10
CA ARG A 313 21.16 -12.96 -5.78
C ARG A 313 20.19 -12.76 -4.62
N ARG A 314 19.12 -12.00 -4.85
CA ARG A 314 18.07 -11.71 -3.86
C ARG A 314 16.69 -11.83 -4.51
N PRO A 315 16.24 -13.06 -4.83
CA PRO A 315 14.91 -13.28 -5.38
C PRO A 315 13.84 -12.90 -4.36
N ASP A 316 12.63 -12.62 -4.85
CA ASP A 316 11.51 -12.21 -4.01
C ASP A 316 11.28 -13.24 -2.89
N GLY A 317 11.30 -12.76 -1.64
CA GLY A 317 11.08 -13.58 -0.46
C GLY A 317 9.71 -14.28 -0.45
N ALA A 318 8.70 -13.70 -1.09
CA ALA A 318 7.38 -14.32 -1.22
C ALA A 318 7.43 -15.68 -1.93
N ARG A 319 8.43 -15.94 -2.78
CA ARG A 319 8.64 -17.24 -3.45
C ARG A 319 9.00 -18.36 -2.49
N ARG A 320 9.54 -18.03 -1.30
CA ARG A 320 9.83 -19.00 -0.23
C ARG A 320 8.69 -19.12 0.79
N GLY A 321 7.68 -18.26 0.70
CA GLY A 321 6.47 -18.32 1.52
C GLY A 321 5.45 -19.32 0.97
N PRO A 322 4.18 -19.23 1.42
CA PRO A 322 3.10 -20.08 0.90
C PRO A 322 2.95 -19.91 -0.61
N ALA A 323 3.09 -21.00 -1.38
CA ALA A 323 3.03 -20.96 -2.84
C ALA A 323 1.70 -20.35 -3.35
N ALA A 324 0.59 -20.71 -2.70
CA ALA A 324 -0.73 -20.15 -3.02
C ALA A 324 -0.79 -18.62 -2.85
N PHE A 325 -0.06 -18.07 -1.88
CA PHE A 325 0.01 -16.62 -1.68
C PHE A 325 0.90 -15.96 -2.75
N CYS A 326 2.02 -16.60 -3.11
CA CYS A 326 2.86 -16.13 -4.21
C CYS A 326 2.08 -16.09 -5.54
N ASP A 327 1.24 -17.10 -5.80
CA ASP A 327 0.34 -17.16 -6.96
C ASP A 327 -0.60 -15.94 -7.01
N LEU A 328 -1.23 -15.59 -5.88
CA LEU A 328 -2.13 -14.42 -5.80
C LEU A 328 -1.43 -13.10 -6.15
N LEU A 329 -0.16 -12.96 -5.75
CA LEU A 329 0.59 -11.74 -5.97
C LEU A 329 1.23 -11.65 -7.35
N ASN A 330 1.60 -12.78 -7.97
CA ASN A 330 2.48 -12.78 -9.14
C ASN A 330 1.94 -13.53 -10.36
N HIS A 331 0.76 -14.17 -10.28
CA HIS A 331 0.10 -14.71 -11.47
C HIS A 331 -0.15 -13.63 -12.53
N GLY A 332 0.08 -13.99 -13.80
CA GLY A 332 -0.12 -13.11 -14.95
C GLY A 332 1.02 -12.12 -15.22
N LYS A 333 2.03 -12.04 -14.34
CA LYS A 333 3.23 -11.22 -14.56
C LYS A 333 4.24 -11.98 -15.42
N GLU A 334 4.90 -11.25 -16.32
CA GLU A 334 6.15 -11.71 -16.92
C GLU A 334 7.26 -11.62 -15.88
N CYS A 335 8.18 -12.58 -15.84
CA CYS A 335 9.21 -12.65 -14.81
C CYS A 335 10.62 -12.68 -15.42
N ALA A 336 11.39 -11.62 -15.17
CA ALA A 336 12.83 -11.55 -15.46
C ALA A 336 13.64 -11.75 -14.18
N ALA A 337 14.80 -12.40 -14.32
CA ALA A 337 15.80 -12.48 -13.26
C ALA A 337 17.13 -11.97 -13.81
N PHE A 338 17.66 -10.93 -13.18
CA PHE A 338 18.87 -10.23 -13.62
C PHE A 338 19.94 -10.26 -12.54
N ASP A 339 21.20 -10.29 -12.95
CA ASP A 339 22.31 -9.97 -12.07
C ASP A 339 22.58 -8.46 -12.11
N PHE A 340 22.30 -7.78 -11.01
CA PHE A 340 22.51 -6.34 -10.91
C PHE A 340 23.99 -5.92 -10.83
N ASP A 341 24.94 -6.86 -10.76
CA ASP A 341 26.37 -6.57 -10.92
C ASP A 341 26.80 -6.68 -12.38
N ASP A 342 26.04 -7.39 -13.21
CA ASP A 342 26.33 -7.51 -14.64
C ASP A 342 25.92 -6.23 -15.39
N ALA A 343 26.84 -5.70 -16.19
CA ALA A 343 26.62 -4.46 -16.91
C ALA A 343 25.57 -4.60 -18.01
N ALA A 344 25.44 -5.76 -18.64
CA ALA A 344 24.46 -5.98 -19.70
C ALA A 344 23.04 -6.07 -19.13
N ASP A 345 22.86 -6.76 -18.00
CA ASP A 345 21.59 -6.83 -17.28
C ASP A 345 21.17 -5.47 -16.74
N ARG A 346 22.09 -4.70 -16.15
CA ARG A 346 21.80 -3.31 -15.78
C ARG A 346 21.37 -2.48 -16.98
N ALA A 347 22.05 -2.59 -18.12
CA ALA A 347 21.68 -1.83 -19.31
C ALA A 347 20.27 -2.19 -19.83
N VAL A 348 19.86 -3.46 -19.71
CA VAL A 348 18.49 -3.88 -20.04
C VAL A 348 17.50 -3.29 -19.03
N LEU A 349 17.78 -3.37 -17.73
CA LEU A 349 16.94 -2.80 -16.68
C LEU A 349 16.74 -1.29 -16.85
N HIS A 350 17.81 -0.54 -17.15
CA HIS A 350 17.75 0.89 -17.48
C HIS A 350 16.73 1.17 -18.59
N ARG A 351 16.83 0.46 -19.72
CA ARG A 351 15.88 0.62 -20.83
C ARG A 351 14.45 0.18 -20.49
N MET A 352 14.29 -0.78 -19.58
CA MET A 352 12.97 -1.17 -19.08
C MET A 352 12.32 -0.04 -18.28
N VAL A 353 13.05 0.56 -17.33
CA VAL A 353 12.50 1.65 -16.51
C VAL A 353 12.27 2.94 -17.30
N GLU A 354 13.13 3.26 -18.28
CA GLU A 354 12.97 4.41 -19.20
C GLU A 354 11.75 4.30 -20.13
N ARG A 355 11.28 3.07 -20.39
CA ARG A 355 10.11 2.80 -21.24
C ARG A 355 8.83 2.56 -20.43
N ALA A 356 8.93 2.46 -19.12
CA ALA A 356 7.82 2.15 -18.24
C ALA A 356 6.88 3.36 -18.08
N ASP A 357 5.59 3.08 -18.01
CA ASP A 357 4.61 4.06 -17.57
C ASP A 357 4.66 4.18 -16.04
N ILE A 358 4.78 3.02 -15.36
CA ILE A 358 4.93 2.93 -13.90
C ILE A 358 6.13 2.04 -13.57
N VAL A 359 6.95 2.48 -12.62
CA VAL A 359 7.91 1.63 -11.90
C VAL A 359 7.44 1.51 -10.46
N ILE A 360 7.39 0.29 -9.93
CA ILE A 360 7.15 0.03 -8.50
C ILE A 360 8.47 -0.42 -7.89
N GLU A 361 9.02 0.37 -6.99
CA GLU A 361 10.24 0.09 -6.25
C GLU A 361 9.88 -0.28 -4.80
N GLY A 362 10.32 -1.46 -4.34
CA GLY A 362 10.22 -1.88 -2.93
C GLY A 362 11.55 -1.85 -2.18
N SER A 363 12.61 -1.34 -2.82
CA SER A 363 13.94 -1.20 -2.22
C SER A 363 14.11 0.16 -1.54
N ARG A 364 15.17 0.27 -0.72
CA ARG A 364 15.65 1.57 -0.25
C ARG A 364 16.11 2.40 -1.47
N PRO A 365 15.84 3.72 -1.50
CA PRO A 365 16.22 4.60 -2.62
C PRO A 365 17.68 4.43 -3.09
N ARG A 366 18.60 4.29 -2.14
CA ARG A 366 20.03 4.11 -2.38
C ARG A 366 20.36 2.86 -3.22
N ALA A 367 19.55 1.80 -3.13
CA ALA A 367 19.83 0.54 -3.85
C ALA A 367 19.75 0.74 -5.37
N MET A 368 18.77 1.50 -5.86
CA MET A 368 18.65 1.81 -7.29
C MET A 368 19.73 2.79 -7.73
N GLN A 369 20.05 3.79 -6.90
CA GLN A 369 21.14 4.74 -7.17
C GLN A 369 22.50 4.03 -7.31
N GLN A 370 22.77 3.00 -6.50
CA GLN A 370 24.01 2.21 -6.57
C GLN A 370 24.19 1.47 -7.91
N ILE A 371 23.10 1.16 -8.60
CA ILE A 371 23.12 0.54 -9.94
C ILE A 371 22.91 1.58 -11.06
N GLY A 372 22.99 2.87 -10.72
CA GLY A 372 22.93 4.01 -11.63
C GLY A 372 21.53 4.49 -11.97
N ILE A 373 20.47 3.95 -11.36
CA ILE A 373 19.08 4.34 -11.64
C ILE A 373 18.62 5.36 -10.60
N ASP A 374 18.41 6.60 -11.02
CA ASP A 374 17.81 7.63 -10.17
C ASP A 374 16.33 7.83 -10.53
N ALA A 375 15.45 7.55 -9.58
CA ALA A 375 14.01 7.62 -9.75
C ALA A 375 13.51 9.00 -10.19
N HIS A 376 14.11 10.09 -9.67
CA HIS A 376 13.71 11.45 -10.02
C HIS A 376 14.16 11.81 -11.43
N VAL A 377 15.37 11.39 -11.83
CA VAL A 377 15.87 11.56 -13.21
C VAL A 377 14.98 10.81 -14.19
N VAL A 378 14.71 9.53 -13.94
CA VAL A 378 13.86 8.71 -14.82
C VAL A 378 12.47 9.32 -14.96
N ALA A 379 11.86 9.74 -13.84
CA ALA A 379 10.54 10.37 -13.87
C ALA A 379 10.53 11.70 -14.66
N ALA A 380 11.57 12.53 -14.50
CA ALA A 380 11.65 13.83 -15.15
C ALA A 380 11.97 13.74 -16.66
N GLU A 381 12.85 12.82 -17.05
CA GLU A 381 13.33 12.70 -18.44
C GLU A 381 12.42 11.84 -19.31
N HIS A 382 11.78 10.82 -18.74
CA HIS A 382 10.99 9.83 -19.49
C HIS A 382 9.48 9.93 -19.24
N GLY A 383 9.04 10.77 -18.29
CA GLY A 383 7.63 10.88 -17.92
C GLY A 383 7.10 9.66 -17.15
N THR A 384 7.99 8.78 -16.67
CA THR A 384 7.67 7.62 -15.87
C THR A 384 7.13 8.03 -14.49
N THR A 385 6.13 7.32 -13.99
CA THR A 385 5.75 7.43 -12.58
C THR A 385 6.50 6.40 -11.77
N TRP A 386 7.23 6.86 -10.75
CA TRP A 386 7.95 6.00 -9.83
C TRP A 386 7.22 5.91 -8.50
N ILE A 387 6.59 4.75 -8.24
CA ILE A 387 5.96 4.44 -6.96
C ILE A 387 7.01 3.80 -6.06
N SER A 388 7.48 4.56 -5.08
CA SER A 388 8.46 4.11 -4.10
C SER A 388 7.75 3.64 -2.84
N ILE A 389 7.77 2.33 -2.60
CA ILE A 389 7.21 1.71 -1.40
C ILE A 389 8.35 1.43 -0.42
N THR A 390 8.39 2.18 0.67
CA THR A 390 9.44 2.11 1.70
C THR A 390 8.87 1.78 3.07
N GLY A 391 9.71 1.48 4.06
CA GLY A 391 9.24 1.31 5.44
C GLY A 391 8.73 2.61 6.05
N HIS A 392 9.60 3.64 6.08
CA HIS A 392 9.37 4.89 6.81
C HIS A 392 9.28 6.15 5.93
N GLY A 393 9.58 6.06 4.63
CA GLY A 393 9.56 7.18 3.67
C GLY A 393 10.92 7.46 3.04
N ARG A 394 10.97 8.33 2.03
CA ARG A 394 12.19 8.76 1.31
C ARG A 394 12.91 9.98 1.92
N GLY A 395 12.55 10.41 3.14
CA GLY A 395 13.17 11.57 3.79
C GLY A 395 14.54 11.26 4.40
N ALA A 396 15.41 12.27 4.56
CA ALA A 396 16.79 12.11 5.03
C ALA A 396 16.94 11.37 6.39
N THR A 397 15.92 11.44 7.26
CA THR A 397 15.90 10.73 8.54
C THR A 397 15.46 9.28 8.44
N ASP A 398 14.73 8.92 7.39
CA ASP A 398 13.94 7.69 7.32
C ASP A 398 14.29 6.79 6.13
N GLU A 399 15.00 7.31 5.12
CA GLU A 399 15.28 6.61 3.85
C GLU A 399 16.15 5.36 3.98
N THR A 400 16.91 5.26 5.06
CA THR A 400 17.80 4.12 5.35
C THR A 400 17.12 3.04 6.19
N ARG A 401 16.01 3.37 6.85
CA ARG A 401 15.29 2.49 7.78
C ARG A 401 14.63 1.33 7.03
N VAL A 402 14.75 0.13 7.59
CA VAL A 402 14.09 -1.07 7.10
C VAL A 402 12.84 -1.28 7.92
N ALA A 403 11.75 -1.73 7.28
CA ALA A 403 10.57 -2.19 7.99
C ALA A 403 9.86 -3.28 7.19
N PHE A 404 9.06 -4.09 7.89
CA PHE A 404 8.08 -4.99 7.28
C PHE A 404 6.68 -4.64 7.81
N GLY A 405 5.64 -5.28 7.28
CA GLY A 405 4.26 -4.91 7.59
C GLY A 405 3.91 -4.89 9.07
N ASP A 406 4.47 -5.80 9.88
CA ASP A 406 4.16 -5.91 11.31
C ASP A 406 4.77 -4.77 12.15
N ASP A 407 6.09 -4.56 12.04
CA ASP A 407 6.79 -3.50 12.78
C ASP A 407 6.40 -2.11 12.26
N ALA A 408 6.13 -1.95 10.96
CA ALA A 408 5.60 -0.72 10.42
C ALA A 408 4.18 -0.41 10.93
N ALA A 409 3.31 -1.42 11.05
CA ALA A 409 1.99 -1.25 11.65
C ALA A 409 2.09 -0.84 13.12
N ALA A 410 2.99 -1.48 13.88
CA ALA A 410 3.25 -1.13 15.28
C ALA A 410 3.76 0.32 15.42
N ALA A 411 4.71 0.74 14.58
CA ALA A 411 5.21 2.11 14.52
C ALA A 411 4.14 3.14 14.15
N ALA A 412 3.14 2.72 13.36
CA ALA A 412 1.98 3.54 13.03
C ALA A 412 0.93 3.60 14.14
N GLY A 413 1.12 2.86 15.24
CA GLY A 413 0.17 2.74 16.35
C GLY A 413 -1.01 1.80 16.07
N LEU A 414 -0.92 0.92 15.06
CA LEU A 414 -1.89 -0.15 14.80
C LEU A 414 -1.62 -1.37 15.70
N VAL A 415 -1.81 -1.15 17.01
CA VAL A 415 -1.79 -2.18 18.05
C VAL A 415 -3.01 -2.00 18.94
N VAL A 416 -3.45 -3.06 19.61
CA VAL A 416 -4.61 -3.05 20.50
C VAL A 416 -4.31 -3.70 21.84
N GLY A 417 -5.07 -3.35 22.89
CA GLY A 417 -4.89 -3.87 24.24
C GLY A 417 -3.74 -3.23 25.04
N ASP A 418 -3.67 -3.58 26.32
CA ASP A 418 -2.56 -3.28 27.23
C ASP A 418 -2.35 -4.49 28.16
N PRO A 419 -1.28 -5.29 27.99
CA PRO A 419 -0.19 -5.15 27.00
C PRO A 419 -0.66 -5.16 25.54
N PRO A 420 0.04 -4.47 24.62
CA PRO A 420 -0.34 -4.39 23.22
C PRO A 420 -0.14 -5.72 22.49
N VAL A 421 -1.03 -5.99 21.54
CA VAL A 421 -0.97 -7.12 20.60
C VAL A 421 -1.09 -6.62 19.16
N PHE A 422 -0.64 -7.43 18.21
CA PHE A 422 -0.71 -7.11 16.78
C PHE A 422 -2.16 -7.11 16.27
N VAL A 423 -2.38 -6.30 15.21
CA VAL A 423 -3.65 -6.21 14.48
C VAL A 423 -3.45 -6.81 13.08
N GLY A 424 -4.21 -7.86 12.77
CA GLY A 424 -4.12 -8.55 11.48
C GLY A 424 -2.76 -9.22 11.22
N ASP A 425 -2.54 -9.59 9.96
CA ASP A 425 -1.31 -10.25 9.49
C ASP A 425 -0.50 -9.29 8.62
N ALA A 426 0.65 -8.80 9.12
CA ALA A 426 1.48 -7.79 8.45
C ALA A 426 0.67 -6.66 7.83
N ILE A 427 -0.34 -6.16 8.56
CA ILE A 427 -1.46 -5.41 7.99
C ILE A 427 -1.06 -4.14 7.22
N ALA A 428 0.10 -3.54 7.54
CA ALA A 428 0.59 -2.39 6.78
C ALA A 428 0.92 -2.73 5.31
N ASP A 429 1.28 -3.98 4.99
CA ASP A 429 1.58 -4.41 3.62
C ASP A 429 0.36 -4.31 2.67
N PRO A 430 -0.77 -5.01 2.92
CA PRO A 430 -1.93 -4.92 2.05
C PRO A 430 -2.53 -3.50 2.02
N ILE A 431 -2.52 -2.78 3.15
CA ILE A 431 -2.93 -1.38 3.20
C ILE A 431 -2.11 -0.53 2.21
N THR A 432 -0.78 -0.67 2.27
CA THR A 432 0.13 0.10 1.42
C THR A 432 0.01 -0.28 -0.05
N GLY A 433 -0.17 -1.57 -0.35
CA GLY A 433 -0.37 -2.03 -1.74
C GLY A 433 -1.63 -1.43 -2.39
N ILE A 434 -2.72 -1.27 -1.64
CA ILE A 434 -3.95 -0.67 -2.16
C ILE A 434 -3.77 0.83 -2.39
N TYR A 435 -3.13 1.57 -1.46
CA TYR A 435 -2.83 2.98 -1.68
C TYR A 435 -1.83 3.21 -2.83
N ALA A 436 -0.81 2.36 -2.96
CA ALA A 436 0.11 2.40 -4.08
C ALA A 436 -0.61 2.16 -5.42
N THR A 437 -1.61 1.27 -5.45
CA THR A 437 -2.47 1.06 -6.62
C THR A 437 -3.25 2.33 -6.98
N CYS A 438 -3.85 3.00 -5.98
CA CYS A 438 -4.56 4.26 -6.19
C CYS A 438 -3.64 5.33 -6.77
N ALA A 439 -2.44 5.49 -6.21
CA ALA A 439 -1.45 6.45 -6.70
C ALA A 439 -1.01 6.17 -8.14
N ALA A 440 -0.75 4.90 -8.48
CA ALA A 440 -0.38 4.50 -9.83
C ALA A 440 -1.51 4.75 -10.85
N LEU A 441 -2.75 4.34 -10.54
CA LEU A 441 -3.90 4.60 -11.40
C LEU A 441 -4.18 6.09 -11.56
N ALA A 442 -4.04 6.87 -10.49
CA ALA A 442 -4.18 8.32 -10.53
C ALA A 442 -3.12 8.98 -11.42
N ALA A 443 -1.88 8.48 -11.38
CA ALA A 443 -0.82 8.97 -12.25
C ALA A 443 -1.07 8.64 -13.73
N LEU A 444 -1.69 7.48 -14.03
CA LEU A 444 -2.13 7.13 -15.39
C LEU A 444 -3.28 8.02 -15.88
N VAL A 445 -4.26 8.32 -15.02
CA VAL A 445 -5.37 9.25 -15.33
C VAL A 445 -4.85 10.67 -15.56
N GLY A 446 -4.01 11.16 -14.65
CA GLY A 446 -3.41 12.49 -14.73
C GLY A 446 -2.30 12.64 -15.78
N ARG A 447 -1.75 11.53 -16.27
CA ARG A 447 -0.64 11.46 -17.23
C ARG A 447 0.60 12.25 -16.80
N ARG A 448 1.04 12.06 -15.55
CA ARG A 448 2.17 12.80 -14.97
C ARG A 448 3.30 11.88 -14.53
N GLY A 449 4.49 12.08 -15.09
CA GLY A 449 5.73 11.50 -14.58
C GLY A 449 6.18 12.19 -13.29
N GLN A 450 6.39 11.41 -12.23
CA GLN A 450 6.76 11.89 -10.90
C GLN A 450 7.19 10.75 -9.99
N VAL A 451 7.86 11.08 -8.89
CA VAL A 451 8.12 10.14 -7.80
C VAL A 451 7.05 10.32 -6.72
N ILE A 452 6.39 9.23 -6.35
CA ILE A 452 5.40 9.16 -5.29
C ILE A 452 5.91 8.17 -4.24
N ASP A 453 6.17 8.66 -3.03
CA ASP A 453 6.56 7.85 -1.88
C ASP A 453 5.33 7.43 -1.08
N VAL A 454 5.21 6.11 -0.87
CA VAL A 454 4.10 5.44 -0.20
C VAL A 454 4.69 4.51 0.85
N SER A 455 4.99 5.03 2.03
CA SER A 455 5.65 4.25 3.09
C SER A 455 4.67 3.42 3.92
N LEU A 456 5.06 2.21 4.34
CA LEU A 456 4.27 1.32 5.19
C LEU A 456 3.72 2.03 6.44
N VAL A 457 4.58 2.73 7.19
CA VAL A 457 4.18 3.43 8.42
C VAL A 457 3.15 4.53 8.14
N ARG A 458 3.37 5.33 7.10
CA ARG A 458 2.46 6.42 6.71
C ARG A 458 1.09 5.88 6.27
N SER A 459 1.08 4.83 5.46
CA SER A 459 -0.13 4.18 4.96
C SER A 459 -0.93 3.56 6.10
N ALA A 460 -0.27 2.83 7.00
CA ALA A 460 -0.88 2.28 8.20
C ALA A 460 -1.45 3.39 9.12
N ALA A 461 -0.70 4.48 9.33
CA ALA A 461 -1.15 5.60 10.16
C ALA A 461 -2.34 6.35 9.54
N TYR A 462 -2.38 6.47 8.21
CA TYR A 462 -3.51 7.05 7.48
C TYR A 462 -4.76 6.15 7.60
N ALA A 463 -4.60 4.83 7.43
CA ALA A 463 -5.69 3.87 7.57
C ALA A 463 -6.25 3.79 9.01
N ARG A 464 -5.39 3.93 10.02
CA ARG A 464 -5.79 4.05 11.43
C ARG A 464 -6.64 5.29 11.71
N GLY A 465 -6.48 6.35 10.91
CA GLY A 465 -7.22 7.59 11.07
C GLY A 465 -6.94 8.29 12.40
N ARG A 466 -8.02 8.69 13.10
CA ARG A 466 -7.96 9.42 14.38
C ARG A 466 -8.10 8.53 15.61
N ASP A 467 -8.12 7.22 15.42
CA ASP A 467 -8.32 6.30 16.53
C ASP A 467 -7.14 6.36 17.51
N ARG A 468 -7.45 6.10 18.77
CA ARG A 468 -6.49 6.19 19.88
C ARG A 468 -5.55 4.98 19.87
N VAL A 469 -4.25 5.19 20.10
CA VAL A 469 -3.29 4.09 20.27
C VAL A 469 -3.49 3.44 21.63
N GLY A 470 -3.64 2.11 21.69
CA GLY A 470 -3.33 1.33 22.90
C GLY A 470 -4.06 1.66 24.20
N ARG A 471 -5.35 2.02 24.19
CA ARG A 471 -6.17 2.16 25.42
C ARG A 471 -7.61 1.64 25.32
N GLU A 472 -7.86 0.60 24.52
CA GLU A 472 -9.08 -0.20 24.69
C GLU A 472 -8.84 -1.40 25.62
N PRO A 473 -8.68 -1.18 26.95
CA PRO A 473 -9.18 -2.16 27.90
C PRO A 473 -10.11 -1.47 28.90
N ALA A 474 -11.42 -1.63 28.69
CA ALA A 474 -12.41 -1.40 29.77
C ALA A 474 -13.60 -2.34 29.62
N GLU A 475 -14.10 -2.52 28.41
CA GLU A 475 -14.92 -3.65 27.99
C GLU A 475 -14.40 -3.98 26.62
N VAL A 476 -13.93 -5.22 26.39
CA VAL A 476 -13.87 -5.77 25.03
C VAL A 476 -15.28 -5.55 24.53
N ALA A 477 -15.52 -4.51 23.72
CA ALA A 477 -16.84 -4.32 23.13
C ALA A 477 -17.15 -5.70 22.56
N PRO A 478 -18.24 -6.36 23.01
CA PRO A 478 -18.58 -7.65 22.45
C PRO A 478 -18.48 -7.49 20.95
N ILE A 479 -18.18 -8.56 20.23
CA ILE A 479 -18.23 -8.58 18.77
C ILE A 479 -19.68 -8.27 18.27
N GLY A 480 -20.55 -7.71 19.13
CA GLY A 480 -21.98 -7.63 19.00
C GLY A 480 -22.51 -9.01 18.73
N ASN A 481 -23.47 -9.04 17.81
CA ASN A 481 -23.92 -10.26 17.15
C ASN A 481 -23.19 -10.46 15.81
N HIS A 482 -22.08 -9.76 15.54
CA HIS A 482 -21.36 -9.90 14.28
C HIS A 482 -20.59 -11.21 14.26
N LEU A 483 -20.76 -11.97 13.18
CA LEU A 483 -20.00 -13.19 12.96
C LEU A 483 -18.57 -12.84 12.54
N VAL A 484 -17.59 -13.33 13.30
CA VAL A 484 -16.17 -13.22 12.94
C VAL A 484 -15.90 -14.13 11.75
N GLY A 485 -15.56 -13.55 10.61
CA GLY A 485 -15.11 -14.28 9.43
C GLY A 485 -13.72 -14.87 9.66
N ALA A 486 -13.50 -16.10 9.19
CA ALA A 486 -12.15 -16.66 9.13
C ALA A 486 -11.29 -15.88 8.11
N PRO A 487 -9.95 -15.88 8.27
CA PRO A 487 -9.05 -15.42 7.23
C PRO A 487 -9.38 -16.15 5.92
N HIS A 488 -9.54 -15.38 4.86
CA HIS A 488 -9.83 -15.92 3.54
C HIS A 488 -8.95 -15.23 2.51
N ALA A 489 -8.87 -15.83 1.33
CA ALA A 489 -8.12 -15.29 0.20
C ALA A 489 -9.01 -15.24 -1.02
N ARG A 490 -8.73 -14.31 -1.94
CA ARG A 490 -9.38 -14.31 -3.25
C ARG A 490 -9.08 -15.59 -4.02
N SER A 491 -9.95 -15.91 -4.98
CA SER A 491 -9.75 -17.06 -5.86
C SER A 491 -8.47 -16.91 -6.68
N ARG A 492 -7.61 -17.94 -6.64
CA ARG A 492 -6.43 -17.99 -7.50
C ARG A 492 -6.84 -18.08 -8.97
N ARG A 493 -6.26 -17.22 -9.80
CA ARG A 493 -6.49 -17.20 -11.26
C ARG A 493 -5.51 -18.06 -12.06
N GLY A 494 -4.43 -18.51 -11.41
CA GLY A 494 -3.42 -19.42 -11.94
C GLY A 494 -2.15 -19.36 -11.09
N SER A 495 -1.06 -19.95 -11.57
CA SER A 495 0.22 -20.01 -10.85
C SER A 495 1.17 -18.88 -11.26
N ALA A 496 2.00 -18.42 -10.32
CA ALA A 496 3.07 -17.47 -10.62
C ALA A 496 4.17 -18.12 -11.48
N SER A 497 4.66 -17.40 -12.48
CA SER A 497 5.82 -17.82 -13.26
C SER A 497 7.07 -17.92 -12.37
N LEU A 498 7.96 -18.85 -12.72
CA LEU A 498 9.27 -18.96 -12.07
C LEU A 498 10.07 -17.67 -12.28
N ALA A 499 10.94 -17.36 -11.32
CA ALA A 499 11.87 -16.25 -11.46
C ALA A 499 12.70 -16.45 -12.75
N GLY A 500 12.68 -15.44 -13.60
CA GLY A 500 13.44 -15.44 -14.84
C GLY A 500 12.88 -16.27 -16.00
N ALA A 501 11.65 -16.80 -15.90
CA ALA A 501 11.00 -17.55 -16.97
C ALA A 501 10.97 -16.81 -18.32
N ASP A 502 10.91 -15.48 -18.29
CA ASP A 502 10.81 -14.63 -19.48
C ASP A 502 12.12 -13.86 -19.78
N THR A 503 13.21 -14.11 -19.03
CA THR A 503 14.46 -13.32 -19.10
C THR A 503 15.02 -13.23 -20.51
N VAL A 504 15.07 -14.34 -21.25
CA VAL A 504 15.63 -14.36 -22.62
C VAL A 504 14.79 -13.51 -23.57
N ARG A 505 13.46 -13.65 -23.52
CA ARG A 505 12.53 -12.87 -24.34
C ARG A 505 12.64 -11.37 -24.01
N LEU A 506 12.64 -11.03 -22.73
CA LEU A 506 12.70 -9.65 -22.25
C LEU A 506 14.05 -8.98 -22.56
N ARG A 507 15.16 -9.73 -22.46
CA ARG A 507 16.47 -9.25 -22.94
C ARG A 507 16.45 -8.97 -24.44
N ALA A 508 15.74 -9.75 -25.25
CA ALA A 508 15.63 -9.46 -26.69
C ALA A 508 14.79 -8.20 -26.95
N GLU A 509 13.64 -8.09 -26.28
CA GLU A 509 12.70 -6.97 -26.43
C GLU A 509 13.30 -5.62 -25.98
N PHE A 510 13.96 -5.62 -24.83
CA PHE A 510 14.55 -4.42 -24.24
C PHE A 510 16.04 -4.29 -24.55
N GLY A 511 16.69 -5.26 -25.19
CA GLY A 511 18.12 -5.25 -25.51
C GLY A 511 18.48 -4.67 -26.86
N ALA A 512 17.55 -4.67 -27.82
CA ALA A 512 17.80 -4.08 -29.13
C ALA A 512 17.98 -2.55 -29.02
N SER A 513 19.13 -2.05 -29.45
CA SER A 513 19.39 -0.62 -29.65
C SER A 513 18.34 -0.07 -30.61
N SER A 514 17.49 0.84 -30.14
CA SER A 514 16.66 1.65 -31.04
C SER A 514 17.53 2.73 -31.68
N SER A 515 18.40 2.35 -32.61
CA SER A 515 18.60 3.19 -33.79
C SER A 515 17.35 2.97 -34.65
N LEU A 516 16.60 4.05 -34.91
CA LEU A 516 15.33 4.15 -35.63
C LEU A 516 14.09 4.27 -34.72
N ARG A 517 13.72 5.51 -34.42
CA ARG A 517 12.32 5.94 -34.55
C ARG A 517 12.25 6.79 -35.83
N PRO A 518 11.31 6.53 -36.76
CA PRO A 518 10.93 7.51 -37.77
C PRO A 518 10.36 8.77 -37.11
#